data_AF-A0A3R8X7Q0-F1
#
_entry.id   AF-A0A3R8X7Q0-F1
#
_cell.length_a   1.000
_cell.length_b   1.000
_cell.length_c   1.000
_cell.angle_alpha   90.00
_cell.angle_beta   90.00
_cell.angle_gamma   90.00
#
_symmetry.space_group_name_H-M   'P 1'
#
loop_
_entity.id
_entity.type
_entity.pdbx_description
1 polymer ?
#
loop_
_entity_poly.entity_id
_entity_poly.type
_entity_poly.pdbx_seq_one_letter_code
_entity_poly.pdbx_strand_id
1 'polypeptide(L)' 'MLNVYLGGILLVLGIIALLAQPTAGVVMIGAGYWIFQRASPGERHQASSLFWGCAMVCMIIVTLASA' A
#
# COMPACT_ATOMS: atom_id res chain seq x y z
N MET A 1 -7.92 -9.19 10.38
CA MET A 1 -8.44 -8.21 9.40
C MET A 1 -7.78 -6.85 9.60
N LEU A 2 -7.65 -6.38 10.85
CA LEU A 2 -6.99 -5.10 11.20
C LEU A 2 -5.60 -4.92 10.56
N ASN A 3 -4.73 -5.94 10.60
CA ASN A 3 -3.40 -5.89 9.98
C ASN A 3 -3.47 -5.68 8.46
N VAL A 4 -4.48 -6.22 7.79
CA VAL A 4 -4.65 -6.03 6.35
C VAL A 4 -5.05 -4.59 6.04
N TYR A 5 -5.99 -4.03 6.80
CA TYR A 5 -6.39 -2.63 6.64
C TYR A 5 -5.26 -1.66 6.96
N LEU A 6 -4.52 -1.87 8.05
CA LEU A 6 -3.35 -1.07 8.41
C LEU A 6 -2.27 -1.16 7.33
N GLY A 7 -1.99 -2.36 6.83
CA GLY A 7 -1.07 -2.56 5.71
C GLY A 7 -1.50 -1.80 4.46
N GLY A 8 -2.79 -1.85 4.11
CA GLY A 8 -3.35 -1.18 2.93
C GLY A 8 -3.30 0.34 3.04
N ILE A 9 -3.63 0.88 4.22
CA ILE A 9 -3.51 2.32 4.49
C ILE A 9 -2.06 2.77 4.36
N LEU A 10 -1.11 2.05 4.97
CA LEU A 10 0.31 2.37 4.85
C LEU A 10 0.82 2.32 3.40
N LEU A 11 0.32 1.37 2.62
CA LEU A 11 0.69 1.25 1.22
C LEU A 11 0.17 2.44 0.39
N VAL A 12 -1.09 2.83 0.56
CA VAL A 12 -1.68 3.99 -0.12
C VAL A 12 -0.95 5.28 0.27
N LEU A 13 -0.74 5.50 1.57
CA LEU A 13 0.01 6.64 2.06
C LEU A 13 1.45 6.63 1.52
N GLY A 14 2.06 5.46 1.45
CA GLY A 14 3.43 5.28 0.95
C GLY A 14 3.55 5.65 -0.51
N ILE A 15 2.59 5.25 -1.34
CA ILE A 15 2.53 5.61 -2.75
C ILE A 15 2.37 7.13 -2.91
N ILE A 16 1.42 7.76 -2.19
CA ILE A 16 1.24 9.22 -2.23
C ILE A 16 2.51 9.96 -1.79
N ALA A 17 3.17 9.47 -0.72
CA ALA A 17 4.40 10.05 -0.20
C ALA A 17 5.56 9.98 -1.19
N LEU A 18 5.52 9.13 -2.23
CA LEU A 18 6.55 9.12 -3.27
C LEU A 18 6.67 10.46 -4.01
N LEU A 19 5.59 11.25 -4.09
CA LEU A 19 5.58 12.55 -4.76
C LEU A 19 6.31 13.64 -3.96
N ALA A 20 6.19 13.62 -2.63
CA ALA A 20 6.78 14.64 -1.76
C ALA A 20 8.13 14.21 -1.18
N GLN A 21 8.25 12.94 -0.78
CA GLN A 21 9.42 12.41 -0.09
C GLN A 21 9.64 10.92 -0.44
N PRO A 22 10.37 10.63 -1.53
CA PRO A 22 10.49 9.28 -2.10
C PRO A 22 10.96 8.22 -1.11
N THR A 23 11.98 8.53 -0.30
CA THR A 23 12.53 7.62 0.71
C THR A 23 11.51 7.24 1.78
N ALA A 24 10.73 8.22 2.27
CA ALA A 24 9.68 7.94 3.24
C ALA A 24 8.56 7.10 2.61
N GLY A 25 8.19 7.39 1.36
CA GLY A 25 7.21 6.60 0.61
C GLY A 25 7.59 5.13 0.48
N VAL A 26 8.84 4.85 0.08
CA VAL A 26 9.35 3.47 -0.03
C VAL A 26 9.32 2.74 1.32
N VAL A 27 9.70 3.41 2.41
CA VAL A 27 9.67 2.83 3.76
C VAL A 27 8.24 2.49 4.19
N MET A 28 7.27 3.36 3.93
CA MET A 28 5.87 3.11 4.27
C MET A 28 5.24 1.99 3.43
N ILE A 29 5.57 1.91 2.13
CA ILE A 29 5.16 0.78 1.28
C ILE A 29 5.71 -0.53 1.83
N GLY A 30 7.01 -0.57 2.17
CA GLY A 30 7.66 -1.75 2.74
C GLY A 30 7.04 -2.17 4.09
N ALA A 31 6.80 -1.21 4.98
CA ALA A 31 6.15 -1.45 6.26
C ALA A 31 4.70 -1.95 6.09
N GLY A 32 3.93 -1.35 5.18
CA GLY A 32 2.56 -1.79 4.86
C GLY A 32 2.52 -3.22 4.32
N TYR A 33 3.45 -3.57 3.44
CA TYR A 33 3.59 -4.94 2.92
C TYR A 33 3.99 -5.93 4.01
N TRP A 34 4.90 -5.57 4.91
CA TRP A 34 5.32 -6.43 6.02
C TRP A 34 4.17 -6.72 7.00
N ILE A 35 3.36 -5.70 7.32
CA ILE A 35 2.16 -5.87 8.16
C ILE A 35 1.13 -6.76 7.45
N PHE A 36 0.93 -6.57 6.14
CA PHE A 36 0.06 -7.43 5.33
C PHE A 36 0.53 -8.90 5.36
N GLN A 37 1.83 -9.15 5.32
CA GLN A 37 2.38 -10.51 5.39
C GLN A 37 2.12 -11.20 6.74
N ARG A 38 1.98 -10.44 7.83
CA ARG A 38 1.66 -10.96 9.17
C ARG A 38 0.18 -11.29 9.38
N ALA A 39 -0.70 -10.95 8.43
CA ALA A 39 -2.10 -11.32 8.50
C ALA A 39 -2.31 -12.81 8.13
N SER A 40 -3.40 -13.41 8.63
CA SER A 40 -3.69 -14.82 8.36
C SER A 40 -4.01 -15.05 6.87
N PRO A 41 -3.78 -16.26 6.32
CA PRO A 41 -3.95 -16.52 4.89
C PRO A 41 -5.38 -16.22 4.38
N GLY A 42 -6.41 -16.56 5.17
CA GLY A 42 -7.80 -16.29 4.84
C GLY A 42 -8.15 -14.80 4.76
N GLU A 43 -7.57 -14.00 5.65
CA GLU A 43 -7.79 -12.54 5.67
C GLU A 43 -7.05 -11.85 4.52
N ARG A 44 -5.85 -12.32 4.20
CA ARG A 44 -5.09 -11.84 3.05
C ARG A 44 -5.86 -12.09 1.77
N HIS A 45 -6.41 -13.28 1.56
CA HIS A 45 -7.12 -13.62 0.33
C HIS A 45 -8.33 -12.71 0.08
N GLN A 46 -9.15 -12.46 1.11
CA GLN A 46 -10.33 -11.60 1.00
C GLN A 46 -9.99 -10.15 0.66
N ALA A 47 -8.90 -9.62 1.23
CA ALA A 47 -8.53 -8.23 1.06
C ALA A 47 -7.41 -7.99 0.03
N SER A 48 -6.89 -9.04 -0.62
CA SER A 48 -5.86 -8.95 -1.67
C SER A 48 -6.35 -8.13 -2.87
N SER A 49 -7.59 -8.38 -3.31
CA SER A 49 -8.22 -7.64 -4.41
C SER A 49 -8.28 -6.13 -4.11
N LEU A 50 -8.77 -5.76 -2.92
CA LEU A 50 -8.88 -4.37 -2.49
C LEU A 50 -7.50 -3.72 -2.31
N PHE A 51 -6.57 -4.43 -1.67
CA PHE A 51 -5.21 -3.97 -1.40
C PHE A 51 -4.43 -3.66 -2.69
N TRP A 52 -4.40 -4.61 -3.62
CA TRP A 52 -3.70 -4.43 -4.89
C TRP A 52 -4.44 -3.51 -5.86
N GLY A 53 -5.79 -3.51 -5.83
CA GLY A 53 -6.60 -2.56 -6.59
C GLY A 53 -6.31 -1.11 -6.20
N CYS A 54 -6.32 -0.80 -4.90
CA CYS A 54 -5.93 0.53 -4.40
C CYS A 54 -4.47 0.86 -4.74
N ALA A 55 -3.56 -0.11 -4.62
CA ALA A 55 -2.16 0.08 -5.00
C ALA A 55 -2.00 0.52 -6.45
N MET A 56 -2.66 -0.17 -7.38
CA MET A 56 -2.59 0.15 -8.81
C MET A 56 -3.16 1.54 -9.11
N VAL A 57 -4.33 1.88 -8.56
CA VAL A 57 -4.93 3.21 -8.75
C VAL A 57 -4.01 4.32 -8.24
N CYS A 58 -3.44 4.16 -7.05
CA CYS A 58 -2.52 5.14 -6.49
C CYS A 58 -1.22 5.26 -7.31
N MET A 59 -0.67 4.15 -7.81
CA MET A 59 0.52 4.18 -8.68
C MET A 59 0.24 4.91 -10.00
N ILE A 60 -0.94 4.72 -10.60
CA ILE A 60 -1.36 5.46 -11.79
C ILE A 60 -1.42 6.95 -11.50
N ILE A 61 -2.05 7.35 -10.40
CA ILE A 61 -2.14 8.76 -9.98
C ILE A 61 -0.75 9.37 -9.79
N VAL A 62 0.15 8.67 -9.10
CA VAL A 62 1.52 9.13 -8.87
C VAL A 62 2.29 9.27 -10.17
N THR A 63 2.19 8.29 -11.06
CA THR A 63 2.85 8.32 -12.38
C THR A 63 2.35 9.48 -13.22
N LEU A 64 1.04 9.76 -13.21
CA LEU A 64 0.46 10.90 -13.92
C LEU A 64 0.84 12.23 -13.30
N ALA A 65 1.01 12.30 -11.97
CA ALA A 65 1.39 13.51 -11.26
C ALA A 65 2.89 13.82 -11.34
N SER A 66 3.72 12.83 -11.68
CA SER A 66 5.17 12.99 -11.83
C SER A 66 5.65 13.07 -13.29
N ALA A 67 4.75 12.88 -14.26
CA ALA A 67 4.98 13.06 -15.69
C ALA A 67 4.77 14.53 -16.12
#